data_AF-A0A1Y1BF65-F1
#
_entry.id   AF-A0A1Y1BF65-F1
#
_cell.length_a   1.000
_cell.length_b   1.000
_cell.length_c   1.000
_cell.angle_alpha   90.00
_cell.angle_beta   90.00
_cell.angle_gamma   90.00
#
_symmetry.space_group_name_H-M   'P 1'
#
loop_
_entity.id
_entity.type
_entity.pdbx_description
1 polymer ?
#
loop_
_entity_poly.entity_id
_entity_poly.type
_entity_poly.pdbx_seq_one_letter_code
_entity_poly.pdbx_strand_id
1 'polypeptide(L)'
;MDIPNEFQASHNLCVYMADVILDFLNSGYSNKMFMHKFNLTLDEVESLKKVEQKDILNWFEENNKPFERSLTIRTVILPHLLSDMLNFLYESIHLAEQGKMSLAYTLLRKPIQEHLYLLEAMAVDEDFFVEKFSEDPLYFRPKNGGGVLGHTKRIHKILDKNGLSHLIDCKYIAKLRYDKSDFDSFDRICNQATHLFTEHKSIKTEKQNINLIFSDDKDIYTQQRYFYTRMPYLLYYAYLVFEIVASKIAPAKENYINAINKKIAIQFLIAYSQMDGNYINEPMVRVIKIFLLLLDIKISDPADVDSILHQLILMLDKD
;
A
#
# COMPACT_ATOMS: atom_id res chain seq x y z
N MET A 1 26.01 -4.10 -6.32
CA MET A 1 26.24 -3.52 -5.00
C MET A 1 25.25 -4.23 -4.11
N ASP A 2 25.74 -4.94 -3.09
CA ASP A 2 24.85 -5.66 -2.18
C ASP A 2 24.15 -4.63 -1.28
N ILE A 3 22.89 -4.88 -0.96
CA ILE A 3 22.15 -4.03 -0.02
C ILE A 3 22.86 -4.03 1.35
N PRO A 4 23.03 -2.86 2.00
CA PRO A 4 23.57 -2.80 3.35
C PRO A 4 22.76 -3.69 4.31
N ASN A 5 23.47 -4.43 5.18
CA ASN A 5 22.86 -5.41 6.08
C ASN A 5 21.76 -4.80 6.96
N GLU A 6 21.91 -3.54 7.38
CA GLU A 6 20.93 -2.81 8.18
C GLU A 6 19.58 -2.57 7.47
N PHE A 7 19.52 -2.71 6.14
CA PHE A 7 18.30 -2.56 5.36
C PHE A 7 17.65 -3.90 4.99
N GLN A 8 18.32 -5.02 5.22
CA GLN A 8 17.84 -6.34 4.79
C GLN A 8 16.51 -6.71 5.44
N ALA A 9 16.34 -6.46 6.75
CA ALA A 9 15.07 -6.76 7.41
C ALA A 9 13.91 -5.90 6.90
N SER A 10 14.14 -4.60 6.68
CA SER A 10 13.15 -3.72 6.06
C SER A 10 12.80 -4.13 4.64
N HIS A 11 13.79 -4.55 3.86
CA HIS A 11 13.58 -5.10 2.52
C HIS A 11 12.68 -6.33 2.57
N ASN A 12 13.05 -7.32 3.40
CA ASN A 12 12.29 -8.57 3.55
C ASN A 12 10.85 -8.30 3.98
N LEU A 13 10.64 -7.36 4.91
CA LEU A 13 9.31 -6.93 5.34
C LEU A 13 8.49 -6.31 4.20
N CYS A 14 9.11 -5.46 3.37
CA CYS A 14 8.43 -4.88 2.20
C CYS A 14 8.03 -5.97 1.20
N VAL A 15 8.92 -6.91 0.91
CA VAL A 15 8.65 -8.07 0.04
C VAL A 15 7.53 -8.92 0.63
N TYR A 16 7.60 -9.26 1.92
CA TYR A 16 6.60 -10.08 2.59
C TYR A 16 5.19 -9.47 2.52
N MET A 17 5.03 -8.17 2.75
CA MET A 17 3.73 -7.52 2.62
C MET A 17 3.22 -7.50 1.17
N ALA A 18 4.10 -7.41 0.18
CA ALA A 18 3.72 -7.56 -1.22
C ALA A 18 3.32 -9.01 -1.55
N ASP A 19 4.03 -10.00 -0.99
CA ASP A 19 3.76 -11.43 -1.17
C ASP A 19 2.40 -11.81 -0.61
N VAL A 20 2.00 -11.26 0.53
CA VAL A 20 0.65 -11.47 1.10
C VAL A 20 -0.45 -11.05 0.11
N ILE A 21 -0.30 -9.91 -0.56
CA ILE A 21 -1.27 -9.43 -1.57
C ILE A 21 -1.20 -10.31 -2.82
N LEU A 22 0.00 -10.76 -3.22
CA LEU A 22 0.19 -11.67 -4.35
C LEU A 22 -0.46 -13.04 -4.10
N ASP A 23 -0.32 -13.59 -2.90
CA ASP A 23 -0.94 -14.85 -2.48
C ASP A 23 -2.45 -14.77 -2.49
N PHE A 24 -3.02 -13.63 -2.09
CA PHE A 24 -4.45 -13.36 -2.25
C PHE A 24 -4.88 -13.43 -3.72
N LEU A 25 -4.13 -12.83 -4.64
CA LEU A 25 -4.43 -12.90 -6.07
C LEU A 25 -4.33 -14.32 -6.60
N ASN A 26 -3.22 -15.01 -6.32
CA ASN A 26 -2.97 -16.38 -6.76
C ASN A 26 -4.05 -17.34 -6.25
N SER A 27 -4.39 -17.23 -4.97
CA SER A 27 -5.47 -18.00 -4.35
C SER A 27 -6.82 -17.64 -4.93
N GLY A 28 -7.08 -16.35 -5.15
CA GLY A 28 -8.33 -15.85 -5.71
C GLY A 28 -8.57 -16.34 -7.14
N TYR A 29 -7.55 -16.35 -8.00
CA TYR A 29 -7.63 -16.92 -9.34
C TYR A 29 -7.79 -18.44 -9.31
N SER A 30 -6.97 -19.14 -8.54
CA SER A 30 -6.98 -20.62 -8.45
C SER A 30 -8.32 -21.15 -7.94
N ASN A 31 -8.94 -20.43 -6.99
CA ASN A 31 -10.22 -20.80 -6.40
C ASN A 31 -11.42 -20.08 -7.03
N LYS A 32 -11.22 -19.33 -8.11
CA LYS A 32 -12.30 -18.63 -8.84
C LYS A 32 -13.09 -17.64 -7.96
N MET A 33 -12.44 -17.04 -6.96
CA MET A 33 -13.06 -16.14 -5.98
C MET A 33 -13.52 -14.81 -6.59
N PHE A 34 -12.89 -14.39 -7.69
CA PHE A 34 -13.29 -13.18 -8.44
C PHE A 34 -14.42 -13.45 -9.45
N MET A 35 -14.95 -14.67 -9.51
CA MET A 35 -16.12 -15.02 -10.32
C MET A 35 -17.36 -15.11 -9.46
N HIS A 36 -18.35 -14.29 -9.77
CA HIS A 36 -19.62 -14.27 -9.04
C HIS A 36 -20.74 -14.88 -9.87
N LYS A 37 -21.55 -15.70 -9.20
CA LYS A 37 -22.78 -16.25 -9.75
C LYS A 37 -23.94 -15.47 -9.16
N PHE A 38 -24.85 -15.04 -10.01
CA PHE A 38 -26.10 -14.40 -9.64
C PHE A 38 -27.26 -15.24 -10.18
N ASN A 39 -28.38 -15.23 -9.46
CA ASN A 39 -29.59 -15.92 -9.88
C ASN A 39 -30.40 -14.98 -10.77
N LEU A 40 -30.84 -15.51 -11.91
CA LEU A 40 -31.68 -14.79 -12.86
C LEU A 40 -33.03 -15.49 -13.00
N THR A 41 -34.08 -14.72 -13.23
CA THR A 41 -35.37 -15.27 -13.69
C THR A 41 -35.25 -15.74 -15.14
N LEU A 42 -36.21 -16.54 -15.61
CA LEU A 42 -36.23 -16.98 -17.01
C LEU A 42 -36.29 -15.79 -17.98
N ASP A 43 -37.08 -14.76 -17.66
CA ASP A 43 -37.19 -13.55 -18.47
C ASP A 43 -35.89 -12.75 -18.52
N GLU A 44 -35.18 -12.67 -17.38
CA GLU A 44 -33.86 -12.03 -17.30
C GLU A 44 -32.79 -12.80 -18.09
N VAL A 45 -32.85 -14.13 -18.10
CA VAL A 45 -31.96 -14.96 -18.93
C VAL A 45 -32.20 -14.69 -20.41
N GLU A 46 -33.47 -14.63 -20.84
CA GLU A 46 -33.82 -14.34 -22.24
C GLU A 46 -33.50 -12.89 -22.66
N SER A 47 -33.60 -11.92 -21.75
CA SER A 47 -33.18 -10.55 -22.02
C SER A 47 -31.65 -10.45 -22.12
N LEU A 48 -30.91 -11.08 -21.19
CA LEU A 48 -29.45 -11.06 -21.19
C LEU A 48 -28.83 -11.77 -22.40
N LYS A 49 -29.45 -12.85 -22.91
CA LYS A 49 -29.00 -13.54 -24.14
C LYS A 49 -28.96 -12.63 -25.37
N LYS A 50 -29.73 -11.53 -25.37
CA LYS A 50 -29.81 -10.56 -26.48
C LYS A 50 -28.78 -9.43 -26.34
N VAL A 51 -28.05 -9.39 -25.23
CA VAL A 51 -27.09 -8.33 -24.88
C VAL A 51 -25.68 -8.75 -25.30
N GLU A 52 -24.93 -7.83 -25.91
CA GLU A 52 -23.51 -8.06 -26.18
C GLU A 52 -22.69 -8.03 -24.88
N GLN A 53 -21.58 -8.78 -24.80
CA GLN A 53 -20.79 -8.90 -23.56
C GLN A 53 -20.34 -7.57 -22.94
N LYS A 54 -20.18 -6.49 -23.73
CA LYS A 54 -19.78 -5.17 -23.25
C LYS A 54 -20.91 -4.41 -22.52
N ASP A 55 -22.15 -4.85 -22.66
CA ASP A 55 -23.33 -4.19 -22.10
C ASP A 55 -23.84 -4.82 -20.80
N ILE A 56 -23.17 -5.84 -20.23
CA ILE A 56 -23.67 -6.51 -19.02
C ILE A 56 -23.83 -5.54 -17.83
N LEU A 57 -22.97 -4.52 -17.71
CA LEU A 57 -23.08 -3.50 -16.66
C LEU A 57 -24.28 -2.58 -16.88
N ASN A 58 -24.55 -2.21 -18.14
CA ASN A 58 -25.72 -1.43 -18.52
C ASN A 58 -27.00 -2.24 -18.31
N TRP A 59 -26.97 -3.53 -18.64
CA TRP A 59 -28.08 -4.45 -18.41
C TRP A 59 -28.43 -4.55 -16.92
N PHE A 60 -27.45 -4.62 -16.02
CA PHE A 60 -27.74 -4.60 -14.59
C PHE A 60 -28.44 -3.31 -14.15
N GLU A 61 -28.07 -2.17 -14.74
CA GLU A 61 -28.68 -0.87 -14.44
C GLU A 61 -30.13 -0.79 -14.93
N GLU A 62 -30.39 -1.19 -16.18
CA GLU A 62 -31.72 -1.24 -16.79
C GLU A 62 -32.69 -2.20 -16.06
N ASN A 63 -32.16 -3.26 -15.45
CA ASN A 63 -32.93 -4.27 -14.73
C ASN A 63 -32.95 -4.06 -13.20
N ASN A 64 -32.57 -2.88 -12.71
CA ASN A 64 -32.56 -2.52 -11.28
C ASN A 64 -31.78 -3.52 -10.39
N LYS A 65 -30.58 -3.93 -10.83
CA LYS A 65 -29.65 -4.82 -10.12
C LYS A 65 -28.36 -4.08 -9.68
N PRO A 66 -28.46 -3.04 -8.83
CA PRO A 66 -27.30 -2.22 -8.46
C PRO A 66 -26.25 -2.99 -7.65
N PHE A 67 -26.67 -3.98 -6.86
CA PHE A 67 -25.76 -4.81 -6.06
C PHE A 67 -24.86 -5.67 -6.95
N GLU A 68 -25.44 -6.39 -7.91
CA GLU A 68 -24.72 -7.23 -8.86
C GLU A 68 -23.78 -6.40 -9.75
N ARG A 69 -24.23 -5.22 -10.18
CA ARG A 69 -23.40 -4.25 -10.91
C ARG A 69 -22.18 -3.83 -10.08
N SER A 70 -22.42 -3.40 -8.84
CA SER A 70 -21.37 -2.96 -7.90
C SER A 70 -20.36 -4.07 -7.62
N LEU A 71 -20.83 -5.29 -7.34
CA LEU A 71 -19.98 -6.44 -7.09
C LEU A 71 -19.17 -6.82 -8.32
N THR A 72 -19.79 -6.87 -9.51
CA THR A 72 -19.10 -7.19 -10.78
C THR A 72 -17.97 -6.21 -11.06
N ILE A 73 -18.23 -4.91 -10.92
CA ILE A 73 -17.22 -3.87 -11.14
C ILE A 73 -16.04 -4.04 -10.17
N ARG A 74 -16.30 -4.22 -8.87
CA ARG A 74 -15.23 -4.34 -7.88
C ARG A 74 -14.42 -5.61 -8.01
N THR A 75 -15.05 -6.71 -8.41
CA THR A 75 -14.42 -8.03 -8.53
C THR A 75 -13.58 -8.17 -9.79
N VAL A 76 -13.87 -7.36 -10.81
CA VAL A 76 -12.97 -7.15 -11.95
C VAL A 76 -11.87 -6.15 -11.58
N ILE A 77 -12.21 -4.98 -11.03
CA ILE A 77 -11.21 -3.92 -10.80
C ILE A 77 -10.16 -4.32 -9.78
N LEU A 78 -10.55 -4.87 -8.62
CA LEU A 78 -9.62 -5.15 -7.53
C LEU A 78 -8.43 -6.01 -7.98
N PRO A 79 -8.62 -7.21 -8.55
CA PRO A 79 -7.48 -8.06 -8.90
C PRO A 79 -6.59 -7.48 -10.00
N HIS A 80 -7.15 -6.72 -10.94
CA HIS A 80 -6.36 -6.04 -11.99
C HIS A 80 -5.56 -4.86 -11.42
N LEU A 81 -6.17 -4.09 -10.52
CA LEU A 81 -5.50 -2.97 -9.86
C LEU A 81 -4.36 -3.45 -8.97
N LEU A 82 -4.57 -4.50 -8.19
CA LEU A 82 -3.54 -5.10 -7.34
C LEU A 82 -2.42 -5.72 -8.17
N SER A 83 -2.74 -6.41 -9.28
CA SER A 83 -1.74 -6.97 -10.19
C SER A 83 -0.83 -5.89 -10.78
N ASP A 84 -1.40 -4.78 -11.29
CA ASP A 84 -0.62 -3.65 -11.78
C ASP A 84 0.20 -3.00 -10.65
N MET A 85 -0.41 -2.78 -9.47
CA MET A 85 0.29 -2.23 -8.31
C MET A 85 1.51 -3.07 -7.90
N LEU A 86 1.37 -4.40 -7.86
CA LEU A 86 2.42 -5.32 -7.47
C LEU A 86 3.56 -5.36 -8.48
N ASN A 87 3.28 -5.31 -9.78
CA ASN A 87 4.34 -5.26 -10.80
C ASN A 87 5.27 -4.05 -10.60
N PHE A 88 4.70 -2.87 -10.37
CA PHE A 88 5.50 -1.67 -10.08
C PHE A 88 6.20 -1.76 -8.72
N LEU A 89 5.53 -2.33 -7.71
CA LEU A 89 6.06 -2.40 -6.35
C LEU A 89 7.24 -3.36 -6.25
N TYR A 90 7.13 -4.58 -6.77
CA TYR A 90 8.23 -5.56 -6.77
C TYR A 90 9.44 -5.03 -7.52
N GLU A 91 9.24 -4.49 -8.72
CA GLU A 91 10.35 -3.94 -9.50
C GLU A 91 11.00 -2.76 -8.76
N SER A 92 10.21 -1.88 -8.11
CA SER A 92 10.75 -0.81 -7.28
C SER A 92 11.58 -1.34 -6.10
N ILE A 93 11.09 -2.36 -5.38
CA ILE A 93 11.79 -2.92 -4.21
C ILE A 93 13.10 -3.59 -4.64
N HIS A 94 13.07 -4.34 -5.74
CA HIS A 94 14.24 -5.02 -6.29
C HIS A 94 15.28 -4.05 -6.84
N LEU A 95 14.86 -2.98 -7.52
CA LEU A 95 15.79 -1.94 -7.97
C LEU A 95 16.41 -1.18 -6.79
N ALA A 96 15.65 -0.97 -5.71
CA ALA A 96 16.17 -0.35 -4.49
C ALA A 96 17.25 -1.22 -3.83
N GLU A 97 17.05 -2.54 -3.80
CA GLU A 97 18.04 -3.52 -3.32
C GLU A 97 19.35 -3.42 -4.13
N GLN A 98 19.25 -3.30 -5.45
CA GLN A 98 20.39 -3.14 -6.35
C GLN A 98 21.06 -1.76 -6.30
N GLY A 99 20.54 -0.81 -5.49
CA GLY A 99 21.02 0.57 -5.41
C GLY A 99 20.60 1.46 -6.60
N LYS A 100 19.72 0.98 -7.49
CA LYS A 100 19.21 1.73 -8.65
C LYS A 100 18.06 2.68 -8.24
N MET A 101 18.35 3.56 -7.30
CA MET A 101 17.35 4.34 -6.57
C MET A 101 16.54 5.31 -7.44
N SER A 102 17.15 5.91 -8.47
CA SER A 102 16.40 6.77 -9.41
C SER A 102 15.31 6.00 -10.14
N LEU A 103 15.55 4.74 -10.52
CA LEU A 103 14.53 3.91 -11.16
C LEU A 103 13.52 3.39 -10.15
N ALA A 104 13.99 2.96 -8.97
CA ALA A 104 13.14 2.52 -7.88
C ALA A 104 12.08 3.59 -7.53
N TYR A 105 12.48 4.83 -7.26
CA TYR A 105 11.54 5.90 -6.92
C TYR A 105 10.63 6.32 -8.08
N THR A 106 11.10 6.22 -9.32
CA THR A 106 10.27 6.48 -10.50
C THR A 106 9.09 5.50 -10.56
N LEU A 107 9.37 4.21 -10.34
CA LEU A 107 8.34 3.18 -10.34
C LEU A 107 7.45 3.26 -9.09
N LEU A 108 8.03 3.52 -7.92
CA LEU A 108 7.34 3.60 -6.64
C LEU A 108 6.19 4.61 -6.64
N ARG A 109 6.36 5.72 -7.37
CA ARG A 109 5.39 6.82 -7.42
C ARG A 109 3.97 6.33 -7.71
N LYS A 110 3.80 5.45 -8.69
CA LYS A 110 2.48 5.03 -9.16
C LYS A 110 1.75 4.16 -8.12
N PRO A 111 2.34 3.10 -7.52
CA PRO A 111 1.75 2.37 -6.39
C PRO A 111 1.24 3.26 -5.26
N ILE A 112 2.09 4.16 -4.77
CA ILE A 112 1.77 4.90 -3.54
C ILE A 112 0.86 6.11 -3.78
N GLN A 113 0.91 6.75 -4.95
CA GLN A 113 0.08 7.94 -5.22
C GLN A 113 -1.22 7.60 -5.93
N GLU A 114 -1.24 6.61 -6.83
CA GLU A 114 -2.37 6.37 -7.72
C GLU A 114 -3.12 5.09 -7.36
N HIS A 115 -2.45 3.94 -7.31
CA HIS A 115 -3.11 2.67 -6.97
C HIS A 115 -3.70 2.68 -5.57
N LEU A 116 -2.90 3.07 -4.58
CA LEU A 116 -3.35 3.16 -3.20
C LEU A 116 -4.46 4.21 -3.02
N TYR A 117 -4.45 5.31 -3.79
CA TYR A 117 -5.55 6.28 -3.77
C TYR A 117 -6.86 5.69 -4.30
N LEU A 118 -6.78 4.84 -5.33
CA LEU A 118 -7.95 4.16 -5.86
C LEU A 118 -8.49 3.10 -4.90
N LEU A 119 -7.60 2.32 -4.25
CA LEU A 119 -7.97 1.40 -3.18
C LEU A 119 -8.64 2.12 -2.00
N GLU A 120 -8.13 3.30 -1.62
CA GLU A 120 -8.76 4.15 -0.60
C GLU A 120 -10.17 4.59 -1.00
N ALA A 121 -10.40 4.91 -2.27
CA ALA A 121 -11.73 5.25 -2.75
C ALA A 121 -12.70 4.08 -2.59
N MET A 122 -12.28 2.86 -2.94
CA MET A 122 -13.06 1.63 -2.72
C MET A 122 -13.33 1.35 -1.24
N ALA A 123 -12.37 1.65 -0.35
CA ALA A 123 -12.49 1.44 1.08
C ALA A 123 -13.45 2.45 1.76
N VAL A 124 -13.47 3.70 1.29
CA VAL A 124 -14.31 4.77 1.87
C VAL A 124 -15.79 4.47 1.65
N ASP A 125 -16.17 4.25 0.39
CA ASP A 125 -17.55 4.11 -0.05
C ASP A 125 -17.59 3.38 -1.40
N GLU A 126 -18.09 2.16 -1.37
CA GLU A 126 -18.08 1.26 -2.52
C GLU A 126 -19.10 1.65 -3.59
N ASP A 127 -20.26 2.16 -3.18
CA ASP A 127 -21.32 2.54 -4.11
C ASP A 127 -20.97 3.86 -4.79
N PHE A 128 -20.47 4.84 -4.02
CA PHE A 128 -19.93 6.07 -4.60
C PHE A 128 -18.75 5.80 -5.53
N PHE A 129 -17.88 4.84 -5.18
CA PHE A 129 -16.79 4.44 -6.05
C PHE A 129 -17.31 3.93 -7.40
N VAL A 130 -18.27 2.99 -7.37
CA VAL A 130 -18.85 2.38 -8.58
C VAL A 130 -19.57 3.40 -9.44
N GLU A 131 -20.37 4.29 -8.82
CA GLU A 131 -21.07 5.37 -9.51
C GLU A 131 -20.07 6.27 -10.26
N LYS A 132 -19.11 6.86 -9.54
CA LYS A 132 -18.14 7.78 -10.15
C LYS A 132 -17.21 7.09 -11.13
N PHE A 133 -16.86 5.82 -10.92
CA PHE A 133 -16.04 5.08 -11.87
C PHE A 133 -16.79 4.86 -13.19
N SER A 134 -18.11 4.73 -13.15
CA SER A 134 -18.93 4.57 -14.34
C SER A 134 -19.12 5.90 -15.10
N GLU A 135 -19.31 6.99 -14.37
CA GLU A 135 -19.66 8.30 -14.94
C GLU A 135 -18.45 9.18 -15.29
N ASP A 136 -17.47 9.27 -14.38
CA ASP A 136 -16.29 10.13 -14.49
C ASP A 136 -15.07 9.46 -13.82
N PRO A 137 -14.39 8.53 -14.50
CA PRO A 137 -13.16 7.92 -13.99
C PRO A 137 -12.08 8.94 -13.62
N LEU A 138 -12.06 10.12 -14.25
CA LEU A 138 -11.07 11.16 -13.99
C LEU A 138 -11.23 11.79 -12.61
N TYR A 139 -12.40 11.61 -11.96
CA TYR A 139 -12.64 11.97 -10.57
C TYR A 139 -11.57 11.36 -9.65
N PHE A 140 -11.12 10.13 -9.91
CA PHE A 140 -10.16 9.41 -9.09
C PHE A 140 -8.68 9.76 -9.36
N ARG A 141 -8.40 10.94 -9.94
CA ARG A 141 -7.04 11.45 -9.98
C ARG A 141 -6.64 11.98 -8.59
N PRO A 142 -5.47 11.63 -8.04
CA PRO A 142 -5.05 12.06 -6.69
C PRO A 142 -5.08 13.58 -6.50
N LYS A 143 -4.76 14.35 -7.55
CA LYS A 143 -4.83 15.82 -7.54
C LYS A 143 -6.21 16.38 -7.18
N ASN A 144 -7.29 15.62 -7.42
CA ASN A 144 -8.65 16.00 -7.07
C ASN A 144 -8.96 15.72 -5.58
N GLY A 145 -8.04 15.08 -4.85
CA GLY A 145 -8.20 14.68 -3.45
C GLY A 145 -8.12 15.82 -2.43
N GLY A 146 -8.02 17.08 -2.86
CA GLY A 146 -8.00 18.25 -1.97
C GLY A 146 -6.65 18.50 -1.28
N GLY A 147 -5.54 18.07 -1.89
CA GLY A 147 -4.20 18.19 -1.35
C GLY A 147 -4.01 17.42 -0.03
N VAL A 148 -2.95 17.74 0.71
CA VAL A 148 -2.58 17.03 1.96
C VAL A 148 -3.74 16.98 2.96
N LEU A 149 -4.49 18.09 3.11
CA LEU A 149 -5.63 18.15 4.03
C LEU A 149 -6.77 17.22 3.59
N GLY A 150 -7.11 17.19 2.31
CA GLY A 150 -8.17 16.33 1.80
C GLY A 150 -7.79 14.84 1.86
N HIS A 151 -6.53 14.50 1.54
CA HIS A 151 -6.01 13.15 1.74
C HIS A 151 -6.02 12.74 3.21
N THR A 152 -5.63 13.64 4.14
CA THR A 152 -5.69 13.37 5.59
C THR A 152 -7.11 13.00 6.02
N LYS A 153 -8.13 13.76 5.59
CA LYS A 153 -9.53 13.48 5.92
C LYS A 153 -10.00 12.14 5.37
N ARG A 154 -9.59 11.80 4.14
CA ARG A 154 -9.90 10.51 3.51
C ARG A 154 -9.31 9.35 4.29
N ILE A 155 -8.00 9.40 4.58
CA ILE A 155 -7.28 8.36 5.32
C ILE A 155 -7.87 8.23 6.72
N HIS A 156 -8.15 9.34 7.40
CA HIS A 156 -8.81 9.31 8.71
C HIS A 156 -10.17 8.62 8.65
N LYS A 157 -11.03 8.93 7.66
CA LYS A 157 -12.32 8.27 7.49
C LYS A 157 -12.18 6.75 7.34
N ILE A 158 -11.17 6.28 6.60
CA ILE A 158 -10.89 4.85 6.45
C ILE A 158 -10.47 4.25 7.78
N LEU A 159 -9.49 4.84 8.44
CA LEU A 159 -8.94 4.30 9.69
C LEU A 159 -9.99 4.32 10.81
N ASP A 160 -10.76 5.38 10.94
CA ASP A 160 -11.76 5.55 12.00
C ASP A 160 -12.92 4.56 11.88
N LYS A 161 -13.46 4.42 10.66
CA LYS A 161 -14.53 3.45 10.35
C LYS A 161 -14.14 2.00 10.67
N ASN A 162 -12.83 1.69 10.66
CA ASN A 162 -12.30 0.35 10.89
C ASN A 162 -11.59 0.21 12.25
N GLY A 163 -11.67 1.20 13.14
CA GLY A 163 -11.04 1.15 14.47
C GLY A 163 -9.50 1.23 14.47
N LEU A 164 -8.89 1.65 13.36
CA LEU A 164 -7.44 1.69 13.15
C LEU A 164 -6.81 3.07 13.39
N SER A 165 -7.59 4.08 13.79
CA SER A 165 -7.10 5.45 14.05
C SER A 165 -5.99 5.53 15.10
N HIS A 166 -5.96 4.57 16.04
CA HIS A 166 -4.93 4.50 17.07
C HIS A 166 -3.61 3.88 16.56
N LEU A 167 -3.66 3.14 15.45
CA LEU A 167 -2.53 2.40 14.90
C LEU A 167 -1.71 3.24 13.92
N ILE A 168 -2.38 3.85 12.95
CA ILE A 168 -1.75 4.63 11.87
C ILE A 168 -2.06 6.12 12.03
N ASP A 169 -1.03 6.95 11.94
CA ASP A 169 -1.19 8.40 11.84
C ASP A 169 -1.59 8.82 10.42
N CYS A 170 -2.86 9.20 10.25
CA CYS A 170 -3.41 9.66 8.97
C CYS A 170 -2.74 10.93 8.42
N LYS A 171 -2.32 11.86 9.28
CA LYS A 171 -1.65 13.10 8.86
C LYS A 171 -0.28 12.76 8.32
N TYR A 172 0.42 11.84 8.98
CA TYR A 172 1.72 11.40 8.53
C TYR A 172 1.66 10.66 7.19
N ILE A 173 0.70 9.74 6.98
CA ILE A 173 0.52 9.07 5.67
C ILE A 173 0.22 10.08 4.56
N ALA A 174 -0.68 11.05 4.80
CA ALA A 174 -1.01 12.07 3.81
C ALA A 174 0.21 12.93 3.44
N LYS A 175 0.96 13.35 4.45
CA LYS A 175 2.20 14.11 4.31
C LYS A 175 3.25 13.32 3.51
N LEU A 176 3.52 12.09 3.94
CA LEU A 176 4.51 11.17 3.36
C LEU A 176 4.26 10.90 1.87
N ARG A 177 3.00 10.95 1.40
CA ARG A 177 2.63 10.62 0.01
C ARG A 177 2.42 11.82 -0.90
N TYR A 178 1.98 12.94 -0.35
CA TYR A 178 1.40 14.04 -1.14
C TYR A 178 1.96 15.43 -0.82
N ASP A 179 2.79 15.59 0.22
CA ASP A 179 3.37 16.89 0.54
C ASP A 179 4.69 17.10 -0.20
N LYS A 180 4.65 17.71 -1.38
CA LYS A 180 5.86 18.05 -2.16
C LYS A 180 6.81 19.00 -1.42
N SER A 181 6.33 19.74 -0.42
CA SER A 181 7.13 20.72 0.30
C SER A 181 7.95 20.11 1.44
N ASP A 182 7.53 18.94 1.93
CA ASP A 182 8.19 18.29 3.05
C ASP A 182 9.40 17.44 2.61
N PHE A 183 10.45 17.46 3.42
CA PHE A 183 11.67 16.68 3.15
C PHE A 183 11.45 15.18 3.35
N ASP A 184 10.55 14.79 4.25
CA ASP A 184 10.24 13.40 4.59
C ASP A 184 9.18 12.79 3.65
N SER A 185 8.85 13.44 2.53
CA SER A 185 7.80 13.02 1.60
C SER A 185 8.33 12.27 0.38
N PHE A 186 7.68 11.15 0.04
CA PHE A 186 7.95 10.42 -1.19
C PHE A 186 7.58 11.24 -2.43
N ASP A 187 6.61 12.15 -2.36
CA ASP A 187 6.26 12.98 -3.53
C ASP A 187 7.49 13.77 -3.99
N ARG A 188 8.26 14.31 -3.06
CA ARG A 188 9.50 15.04 -3.37
C ARG A 188 10.51 14.17 -4.12
N ILE A 189 10.93 13.05 -3.52
CA ILE A 189 12.01 12.22 -4.09
C ILE A 189 11.56 11.51 -5.38
N CYS A 190 10.30 11.09 -5.46
CA CYS A 190 9.75 10.47 -6.67
C CYS A 190 9.67 11.47 -7.84
N ASN A 191 9.33 12.75 -7.58
CA ASN A 191 9.40 13.78 -8.63
C ASN A 191 10.84 14.03 -9.09
N GLN A 192 11.81 14.07 -8.16
CA GLN A 192 13.23 14.23 -8.51
C GLN A 192 13.76 13.03 -9.30
N ALA A 193 13.29 11.82 -9.01
CA ALA A 193 13.63 10.62 -9.74
C ALA A 193 13.03 10.59 -11.16
N THR A 194 11.79 11.05 -11.31
CA THR A 194 11.05 11.00 -12.58
C THR A 194 11.51 12.08 -13.57
N HIS A 195 11.89 13.26 -13.09
CA HIS A 195 12.21 14.40 -13.93
C HIS A 195 13.70 14.73 -13.87
N LEU A 196 14.31 14.97 -15.04
CA LEU A 196 15.71 15.43 -15.13
C LEU A 196 15.93 16.77 -14.42
N PHE A 197 14.95 17.66 -14.56
CA PHE A 197 14.93 18.98 -13.94
C PHE A 197 13.58 19.22 -13.26
N THR A 198 13.61 19.82 -12.08
CA THR A 198 12.43 20.16 -11.30
C THR A 198 12.44 21.65 -10.98
N GLU A 199 11.28 22.30 -11.11
CA GLU A 199 11.16 23.77 -10.97
C GLU A 199 10.47 24.21 -9.67
N HIS A 200 9.77 23.29 -9.01
CA HIS A 200 9.03 23.58 -7.79
C HIS A 200 9.98 23.99 -6.67
N LYS A 201 9.65 25.07 -5.95
CA LYS A 201 10.55 25.76 -4.99
C LYS A 201 11.23 24.81 -3.98
N SER A 202 10.52 23.79 -3.49
CA SER A 202 11.03 22.82 -2.50
C SER A 202 11.95 21.73 -3.06
N ILE A 203 11.91 21.51 -4.38
CA ILE A 203 12.64 20.42 -5.05
C ILE A 203 13.39 20.93 -6.27
N LYS A 204 13.65 22.23 -6.35
CA LYS A 204 14.25 22.84 -7.53
C LYS A 204 15.64 22.28 -7.76
N THR A 205 15.94 21.83 -8.98
CA THR A 205 17.27 21.32 -9.32
C THR A 205 18.30 22.43 -9.15
N GLU A 206 19.41 22.11 -8.47
CA GLU A 206 20.50 23.04 -8.26
C GLU A 206 21.23 23.35 -9.56
N LYS A 207 21.93 24.50 -9.62
CA LYS A 207 22.73 24.85 -10.79
C LYS A 207 23.80 23.78 -11.01
N GLN A 208 24.01 23.38 -12.27
CA GLN A 208 24.98 22.34 -12.67
C GLN A 208 24.68 20.94 -12.12
N ASN A 209 23.44 20.65 -11.72
CA ASN A 209 23.00 19.32 -11.29
C ASN A 209 21.86 18.81 -12.21
N ILE A 210 21.70 17.49 -12.32
CA ILE A 210 20.59 16.81 -13.02
C ILE A 210 19.97 15.79 -12.06
N ASN A 211 19.25 16.28 -11.06
CA ASN A 211 18.58 15.50 -10.01
C ASN A 211 19.35 14.22 -9.60
N LEU A 212 18.74 13.04 -9.70
CA LEU A 212 19.34 11.78 -9.22
C LEU A 212 20.34 11.15 -10.20
N ILE A 213 20.61 11.75 -11.36
CA ILE A 213 21.56 11.18 -12.34
C ILE A 213 22.99 11.18 -11.79
N PHE A 214 23.34 12.16 -10.98
CA PHE A 214 24.68 12.29 -10.39
C PHE A 214 24.79 11.69 -8.99
N SER A 215 23.81 10.89 -8.55
CA SER A 215 23.88 10.24 -7.24
C SER A 215 25.11 9.33 -7.14
N ASP A 216 25.98 9.65 -6.19
CA ASP A 216 27.15 8.83 -5.85
C ASP A 216 26.79 7.75 -4.82
N ASP A 217 27.79 6.99 -4.35
CA ASP A 217 27.57 5.91 -3.38
C ASP A 217 26.96 6.40 -2.05
N LYS A 218 27.29 7.62 -1.61
CA LYS A 218 26.72 8.21 -0.39
C LYS A 218 25.28 8.63 -0.63
N ASP A 219 24.99 9.22 -1.78
CA ASP A 219 23.63 9.55 -2.18
C ASP A 219 22.76 8.29 -2.27
N ILE A 220 23.25 7.24 -2.93
CA ILE A 220 22.55 5.94 -3.04
C ILE A 220 22.27 5.38 -1.65
N TYR A 221 23.26 5.38 -0.76
CA TYR A 221 23.08 4.90 0.61
C TYR A 221 22.01 5.70 1.37
N THR A 222 22.03 7.04 1.30
CA THR A 222 21.03 7.87 1.98
C THR A 222 19.63 7.71 1.38
N GLN A 223 19.54 7.47 0.07
CA GLN A 223 18.31 7.15 -0.63
C GLN A 223 17.76 5.78 -0.20
N GLN A 224 18.58 4.72 -0.23
CA GLN A 224 18.18 3.40 0.29
C GLN A 224 17.74 3.49 1.75
N ARG A 225 18.48 4.25 2.58
CA ARG A 225 18.12 4.52 3.96
C ARG A 225 16.74 5.16 4.07
N TYR A 226 16.45 6.20 3.30
CA TYR A 226 15.13 6.83 3.27
C TYR A 226 14.04 5.85 2.82
N PHE A 227 14.28 5.07 1.76
CA PHE A 227 13.35 4.05 1.28
C PHE A 227 13.01 3.05 2.39
N TYR A 228 14.00 2.38 2.96
CA TYR A 228 13.78 1.25 3.87
C TYR A 228 13.37 1.65 5.29
N THR A 229 13.45 2.92 5.63
CA THR A 229 12.90 3.44 6.90
C THR A 229 11.44 3.86 6.76
N ARG A 230 11.01 4.41 5.61
CA ARG A 230 9.62 4.91 5.44
C ARG A 230 8.70 3.91 4.75
N MET A 231 9.23 3.11 3.83
CA MET A 231 8.43 2.21 3.01
C MET A 231 7.69 1.15 3.83
N PRO A 232 8.26 0.52 4.88
CA PRO A 232 7.53 -0.45 5.70
C PRO A 232 6.24 0.12 6.30
N TYR A 233 6.30 1.34 6.85
CA TYR A 233 5.13 2.00 7.43
C TYR A 233 4.05 2.29 6.38
N LEU A 234 4.46 2.75 5.20
CA LEU A 234 3.54 3.04 4.10
C LEU A 234 2.91 1.76 3.50
N LEU A 235 3.70 0.69 3.33
CA LEU A 235 3.20 -0.60 2.88
C LEU A 235 2.28 -1.26 3.90
N TYR A 236 2.56 -1.11 5.19
CA TYR A 236 1.66 -1.62 6.21
C TYR A 236 0.30 -0.92 6.13
N TYR A 237 0.28 0.40 5.91
CA TYR A 237 -0.97 1.10 5.61
C TYR A 237 -1.63 0.60 4.32
N ALA A 238 -0.86 0.36 3.25
CA ALA A 238 -1.40 -0.19 2.01
C ALA A 238 -2.03 -1.58 2.19
N TYR A 239 -1.38 -2.45 2.97
CA TYR A 239 -1.89 -3.76 3.38
C TYR A 239 -3.20 -3.64 4.15
N LEU A 240 -3.28 -2.73 5.14
CA LEU A 240 -4.53 -2.50 5.88
C LEU A 240 -5.68 -2.06 4.97
N VAL A 241 -5.44 -1.15 4.03
CA VAL A 241 -6.46 -0.72 3.06
C VAL A 241 -6.84 -1.88 2.14
N PHE A 242 -5.87 -2.66 1.68
CA PHE A 242 -6.11 -3.87 0.89
C PHE A 242 -7.03 -4.84 1.64
N GLU A 243 -6.74 -5.19 2.89
CA GLU A 243 -7.55 -6.11 3.70
C GLU A 243 -9.00 -5.60 3.87
N ILE A 244 -9.17 -4.29 4.09
CA ILE A 244 -10.51 -3.67 4.19
C ILE A 244 -11.32 -3.87 2.89
N VAL A 245 -10.67 -3.75 1.73
CA VAL A 245 -11.34 -3.91 0.43
C VAL A 245 -11.53 -5.39 0.09
N ALA A 246 -10.51 -6.21 0.30
CA ALA A 246 -10.47 -7.62 -0.04
C ALA A 246 -11.47 -8.44 0.79
N SER A 247 -11.60 -8.15 2.09
CA SER A 247 -12.52 -8.85 2.99
C SER A 247 -13.99 -8.78 2.58
N LYS A 248 -14.38 -7.73 1.83
CA LYS A 248 -15.74 -7.59 1.28
C LYS A 248 -15.99 -8.41 0.02
N ILE A 249 -14.93 -8.85 -0.66
CA ILE A 249 -15.03 -9.60 -1.91
C ILE A 249 -14.76 -11.08 -1.68
N ALA A 250 -13.66 -11.38 -0.98
CA ALA A 250 -13.20 -12.73 -0.70
C ALA A 250 -12.68 -12.80 0.74
N PRO A 251 -13.58 -12.95 1.75
CA PRO A 251 -13.19 -12.96 3.14
C PRO A 251 -12.29 -14.15 3.47
N ALA A 252 -11.15 -13.88 4.09
CA ALA A 252 -10.27 -14.90 4.65
C ALA A 252 -10.71 -15.30 6.06
N LYS A 253 -10.29 -16.49 6.51
CA LYS A 253 -10.55 -16.95 7.88
C LYS A 253 -9.78 -16.07 8.88
N GLU A 254 -10.41 -15.73 10.00
CA GLU A 254 -9.82 -14.87 11.03
C GLU A 254 -8.45 -15.38 11.52
N ASN A 255 -8.30 -16.69 11.77
CA ASN A 255 -7.03 -17.26 12.21
C ASN A 255 -5.89 -17.07 11.19
N TYR A 256 -6.21 -17.07 9.89
CA TYR A 256 -5.24 -16.84 8.82
C TYR A 256 -4.78 -15.38 8.81
N ILE A 257 -5.73 -14.44 8.89
CA ILE A 257 -5.44 -13.00 8.99
C ILE A 257 -4.60 -12.70 10.24
N ASN A 258 -4.95 -13.31 11.38
CA ASN A 258 -4.19 -13.16 12.62
C ASN A 258 -2.76 -13.69 12.51
N ALA A 259 -2.54 -14.81 11.81
CA ALA A 259 -1.20 -15.35 11.57
C ALA A 259 -0.36 -14.40 10.69
N ILE A 260 -0.93 -13.87 9.60
CA ILE A 260 -0.27 -12.86 8.77
C ILE A 260 0.08 -11.62 9.59
N ASN A 261 -0.87 -11.07 10.34
CA ASN A 261 -0.67 -9.87 11.15
C ASN A 261 0.43 -10.07 12.21
N LYS A 262 0.51 -11.26 12.82
CA LYS A 262 1.62 -11.62 13.72
C LYS A 262 2.96 -11.63 12.99
N LYS A 263 3.04 -12.26 11.81
CA LYS A 263 4.28 -12.29 11.01
C LYS A 263 4.71 -10.88 10.57
N ILE A 264 3.77 -10.05 10.12
CA ILE A 264 4.05 -8.63 9.81
C ILE A 264 4.57 -7.92 11.05
N ALA A 265 3.91 -8.06 12.20
CA ALA A 265 4.31 -7.42 13.45
C ALA A 265 5.74 -7.81 13.86
N ILE A 266 6.07 -9.10 13.81
CA ILE A 266 7.41 -9.59 14.14
C ILE A 266 8.45 -9.02 13.17
N GLN A 267 8.23 -9.12 11.86
CA GLN A 267 9.17 -8.59 10.87
C GLN A 267 9.34 -7.07 10.98
N PHE A 268 8.28 -6.34 11.33
CA PHE A 268 8.34 -4.89 11.58
C PHE A 268 9.22 -4.57 12.79
N LEU A 269 9.11 -5.32 13.87
CA LEU A 269 9.95 -5.15 15.05
C LEU A 269 11.42 -5.45 14.75
N ILE A 270 11.70 -6.52 13.99
CA ILE A 270 13.06 -6.86 13.53
C ILE A 270 13.64 -5.74 12.67
N ALA A 271 12.89 -5.31 11.65
CA ALA A 271 13.29 -4.21 10.77
C ALA A 271 13.60 -2.95 11.56
N TYR A 272 12.76 -2.61 12.52
CA TYR A 272 12.95 -1.43 13.35
C TYR A 272 14.15 -1.54 14.30
N SER A 273 14.40 -2.70 14.91
CA SER A 273 15.56 -2.87 15.80
C SER A 273 16.91 -2.65 15.10
N GLN A 274 16.94 -2.77 13.78
CA GLN A 274 18.13 -2.56 12.95
C GLN A 274 18.25 -1.11 12.46
N MET A 275 17.26 -0.24 12.71
CA MET A 275 17.27 1.16 12.29
C MET A 275 18.08 2.04 13.24
N ASP A 276 18.83 2.98 12.66
CA ASP A 276 19.47 4.08 13.40
C ASP A 276 18.41 5.03 14.01
N GLY A 277 18.57 5.36 15.29
CA GLY A 277 17.69 6.22 16.09
C GLY A 277 17.33 7.56 15.47
N ASN A 278 18.19 8.10 14.60
CA ASN A 278 17.95 9.39 13.94
C ASN A 278 16.82 9.36 12.89
N TYR A 279 16.35 8.18 12.51
CA TYR A 279 15.32 8.00 11.46
C TYR A 279 14.01 7.45 11.99
N ILE A 280 13.95 7.25 13.30
CA ILE A 280 12.74 6.86 14.02
C ILE A 280 11.88 8.11 14.21
N ASN A 281 10.63 8.04 13.75
CA ASN A 281 9.65 9.08 14.00
C ASN A 281 8.52 8.59 14.92
N GLU A 282 7.82 9.54 15.54
CA GLU A 282 6.73 9.25 16.48
C GLU A 282 5.64 8.32 15.90
N PRO A 283 5.21 8.46 14.63
CA PRO A 283 4.28 7.51 14.00
C PRO A 283 4.77 6.06 14.00
N MET A 284 6.06 5.81 13.70
CA MET A 284 6.62 4.45 13.73
C MET A 284 6.66 3.90 15.16
N VAL A 285 7.09 4.71 16.12
CA VAL A 285 7.12 4.33 17.55
C VAL A 285 5.74 3.88 18.04
N ARG A 286 4.68 4.51 17.55
CA ARG A 286 3.30 4.12 17.89
C ARG A 286 2.96 2.71 17.43
N VAL A 287 3.26 2.39 16.17
CA VAL A 287 3.02 1.05 15.59
C VAL A 287 3.78 -0.01 16.38
N ILE A 288 5.03 0.27 16.73
CA ILE A 288 5.90 -0.65 17.48
C ILE A 288 5.34 -0.96 18.86
N LYS A 289 4.89 0.06 19.60
CA LYS A 289 4.23 -0.15 20.89
C LYS A 289 3.02 -1.07 20.77
N ILE A 290 2.23 -0.92 19.72
CA ILE A 290 1.05 -1.77 19.48
C ILE A 290 1.47 -3.20 19.11
N PHE A 291 2.50 -3.37 18.29
CA PHE A 291 3.01 -4.70 17.92
C PHE A 291 3.63 -5.45 19.11
N LEU A 292 4.35 -4.76 19.99
CA LEU A 292 4.84 -5.34 21.24
C LEU A 292 3.69 -5.82 22.12
N LEU A 293 2.63 -5.02 22.26
CA LEU A 293 1.43 -5.41 23.01
C LEU A 293 0.71 -6.61 22.36
N LEU A 294 0.60 -6.62 21.02
CA LEU A 294 -0.01 -7.72 20.26
C LEU A 294 0.71 -9.06 20.47
N LEU A 295 2.04 -9.02 20.64
CA LEU A 295 2.88 -10.18 20.83
C LEU A 295 3.15 -10.52 22.31
N ASP A 296 2.56 -9.77 23.25
CA ASP A 296 2.80 -9.86 24.69
C ASP A 296 4.29 -9.77 25.08
N ILE A 297 5.04 -8.92 24.35
CA ILE A 297 6.46 -8.67 24.59
C ILE A 297 6.60 -7.44 25.49
N LYS A 298 7.20 -7.62 26.67
CA LYS A 298 7.48 -6.53 27.62
C LYS A 298 8.92 -6.04 27.45
N ILE A 299 9.09 -4.76 27.11
CA ILE A 299 10.41 -4.12 27.09
C ILE A 299 10.68 -3.54 28.48
N SER A 300 11.59 -4.16 29.22
CA SER A 300 11.91 -3.77 30.60
C SER A 300 13.18 -2.91 30.70
N ASP A 301 14.13 -3.08 29.77
CA ASP A 301 15.42 -2.38 29.74
C ASP A 301 15.92 -2.22 28.28
N PRO A 302 16.46 -1.06 27.85
CA PRO A 302 17.10 -0.89 26.54
C PRO A 302 18.30 -1.82 26.27
N ALA A 303 18.91 -2.46 27.28
CA ALA A 303 19.92 -3.50 27.09
C ALA A 303 19.37 -4.85 26.55
N ASP A 304 18.04 -4.98 26.45
CA ASP A 304 17.34 -6.23 26.09
C ASP A 304 17.08 -6.37 24.58
N VAL A 305 17.54 -5.44 23.74
CA VAL A 305 17.22 -5.40 22.29
C VAL A 305 17.70 -6.65 21.55
N ASP A 306 18.91 -7.14 21.82
CA ASP A 306 19.45 -8.35 21.18
C ASP A 306 18.71 -9.64 21.61
N SER A 307 18.28 -9.68 22.88
CA SER A 307 17.49 -10.77 23.45
C SER A 307 16.07 -10.80 22.87
N ILE A 308 15.43 -9.64 22.75
CA ILE A 308 14.14 -9.46 22.07
C ILE A 308 14.27 -9.84 20.59
N LEU A 309 15.34 -9.42 19.90
CA LEU A 309 15.58 -9.75 18.50
C LEU A 309 15.72 -11.27 18.31
N HIS A 310 16.47 -11.95 19.19
CA HIS A 310 16.57 -13.40 19.15
C HIS A 310 15.22 -14.10 19.38
N GLN A 311 14.43 -13.62 20.35
CA GLN A 311 13.08 -14.13 20.59
C GLN A 311 12.17 -13.95 19.37
N LEU A 312 12.21 -12.79 18.71
CA LEU A 312 11.43 -12.49 17.51
C LEU A 312 11.81 -13.40 16.34
N ILE A 313 13.10 -13.63 16.11
CA ILE A 313 13.57 -14.56 15.07
C ILE A 313 13.06 -15.98 15.33
N LEU A 314 13.16 -16.47 16.58
CA LEU A 314 12.63 -17.78 16.96
C LEU A 314 11.11 -17.89 16.79
N MET A 315 10.36 -16.79 16.85
CA MET A 315 8.92 -16.78 16.60
C MET A 315 8.62 -16.88 15.09
N LEU A 316 9.43 -16.25 14.22
CA LEU A 316 9.29 -16.41 12.77
C LEU A 316 9.53 -17.83 12.30
N ASP A 317 10.53 -18.52 12.87
CA ASP A 317 10.90 -19.88 12.45
C ASP A 317 9.88 -20.95 12.88
N LYS A 318 8.93 -20.62 13.76
CA LYS A 318 7.93 -21.56 14.31
C LYS A 318 6.58 -21.51 13.60
N ASP A 319 6.30 -20.49 12.79
CA ASP A 319 5.02 -20.22 12.13
C ASP A 319 5.09 -20.32 10.60
#